data_AF-A0A7V9TFJ5-F1
#
_entry.id   AF-A0A7V9TFJ5-F1
#
_cell.length_a   1.000
_cell.length_b   1.000
_cell.length_c   1.000
_cell.angle_alpha   90.00
_cell.angle_beta   90.00
_cell.angle_gamma   90.00
#
_symmetry.space_group_name_H-M   'P 1'
#
loop_
_entity.id
_entity.type
_entity.pdbx_description
1 polymer ?
#
loop_
_entity_poly.entity_id
_entity_poly.type
_entity_poly.pdbx_seq_one_letter_code
_entity_poly.pdbx_strand_id
1 'polypeptide(L)'
;GRDRRQAKPGDLLFFHQPWAQAFPDHVMIFLGEAREASEDATDWVVYHTGATAGEEGTIKKVRLAVLDHHPDARWRPVAGNRNFVGFYRLKILE
;
A
#
# COMPACT_ATOMS: atom_id res chain seq x y z
N GLY A 1 -2.06 -6.63 11.04
CA GLY A 1 -1.06 -7.72 10.96
C GLY A 1 -0.46 -7.80 9.56
N ARG A 2 0.45 -8.74 9.26
CA ARG A 2 1.08 -8.83 7.91
C ARG A 2 0.36 -9.79 6.94
N ASP A 3 -0.68 -10.49 7.39
CA ASP A 3 -1.44 -11.40 6.55
C ASP A 3 -2.47 -10.64 5.70
N ARG A 4 -2.27 -10.62 4.38
CA ARG A 4 -3.18 -9.96 3.44
C ARG A 4 -4.58 -10.55 3.41
N ARG A 5 -4.75 -11.83 3.80
CA ARG A 5 -6.06 -12.49 3.82
C ARG A 5 -6.99 -11.90 4.88
N GLN A 6 -6.44 -11.12 5.82
CA GLN A 6 -7.18 -10.43 6.86
C GLN A 6 -7.51 -8.98 6.49
N ALA A 7 -7.00 -8.48 5.36
CA ALA A 7 -7.21 -7.10 4.94
C ALA A 7 -8.65 -6.88 4.47
N LYS A 8 -9.26 -5.79 4.91
CA LYS A 8 -10.61 -5.36 4.54
C LYS A 8 -10.57 -4.01 3.82
N PRO A 9 -11.55 -3.70 2.96
CA PRO A 9 -11.68 -2.37 2.38
C PRO A 9 -11.58 -1.27 3.43
N GLY A 10 -10.74 -0.28 3.16
CA GLY A 10 -10.41 0.83 4.06
C GLY A 10 -9.24 0.57 5.01
N ASP A 11 -8.70 -0.66 5.06
CA ASP A 11 -7.47 -0.93 5.81
C ASP A 11 -6.27 -0.24 5.16
N LEU A 12 -5.33 0.19 5.98
CA LEU A 12 -4.12 0.90 5.59
C LEU A 12 -2.94 -0.06 5.52
N LEU A 13 -2.18 -0.01 4.42
CA LEU A 13 -0.88 -0.66 4.33
C LEU A 13 0.18 0.34 4.77
N PHE A 14 0.97 -0.02 5.79
CA PHE A 14 2.03 0.83 6.31
C PHE A 14 3.41 0.32 5.90
N PHE A 15 4.22 1.26 5.39
CA PHE A 15 5.65 1.07 5.21
C PHE A 15 6.41 2.09 6.07
N HIS A 16 7.48 1.63 6.74
CA HIS A 16 8.36 2.47 7.54
C HIS A 16 9.80 2.37 7.04
N GLN A 17 10.38 3.52 6.68
CA GLN A 17 11.61 3.63 5.90
C GLN A 17 12.47 4.83 6.33
N PRO A 18 13.05 4.80 7.54
CA PRO A 18 13.61 5.99 8.20
C PRO A 18 14.85 6.61 7.54
N TRP A 19 15.48 5.92 6.61
CA TRP A 19 16.77 6.32 6.01
C TRP A 19 16.69 6.66 4.52
N ALA A 20 15.50 6.68 3.92
CA ALA A 20 15.38 6.80 2.47
C ALA A 20 14.34 7.81 1.98
N GLN A 21 13.51 8.33 2.88
CA GLN A 21 12.46 9.27 2.56
C GLN A 21 12.50 10.41 3.58
N ALA A 22 12.14 11.61 3.14
CA ALA A 22 12.01 12.76 4.03
C ALA A 22 10.92 12.52 5.10
N PHE A 23 9.86 11.81 4.71
CA PHE A 23 8.84 11.29 5.62
C PHE A 23 9.02 9.77 5.72
N PRO A 24 9.33 9.23 6.90
CA PRO A 24 9.72 7.83 7.04
C PRO A 24 8.55 6.87 6.82
N ASP A 25 7.32 7.35 7.03
CA ASP A 25 6.12 6.55 6.90
C ASP A 25 5.44 6.79 5.55
N HIS A 26 5.10 5.68 4.90
CA HIS A 26 4.34 5.69 3.66
C HIS A 26 3.10 4.81 3.81
N VAL A 27 1.95 5.34 3.39
CA VAL A 27 0.65 4.72 3.60
C VAL A 27 -0.07 4.52 2.28
N MET A 28 -0.63 3.33 2.11
CA MET A 28 -1.54 2.99 1.02
C MET A 28 -2.89 2.58 1.60
N ILE A 29 -3.95 2.69 0.80
CA ILE A 29 -5.30 2.28 1.19
C ILE A 29 -5.68 1.02 0.41
N PHE A 30 -6.02 -0.05 1.12
CA PHE A 30 -6.60 -1.24 0.54
C PHE A 30 -8.07 -0.99 0.19
N LEU A 31 -8.38 -1.10 -1.10
CA LEU A 31 -9.75 -0.95 -1.61
C LEU A 31 -10.48 -2.28 -1.63
N GLY A 32 -9.76 -3.40 -1.73
CA GLY A 32 -10.36 -4.72 -1.96
C GLY A 32 -10.93 -4.81 -3.36
N GLU A 33 -12.17 -5.24 -3.48
CA GLU A 33 -12.91 -5.21 -4.75
C GLU A 33 -13.21 -3.75 -5.15
N ALA A 34 -12.77 -3.35 -6.34
CA ALA A 34 -13.00 -2.01 -6.82
C ALA A 34 -14.40 -1.91 -7.43
N ARG A 35 -15.22 -0.98 -6.91
CA ARG A 35 -16.57 -0.67 -7.43
C ARG A 35 -16.57 -0.26 -8.91
N GLU A 36 -15.48 0.37 -9.35
CA GLU A 36 -15.26 0.77 -10.75
C GLU A 36 -13.91 0.22 -11.23
N ALA A 37 -13.88 -1.09 -11.48
CA ALA A 37 -12.84 -1.73 -12.28
C ALA A 37 -13.51 -2.67 -13.27
N SER A 38 -13.04 -2.66 -14.52
CA SER A 38 -13.46 -3.61 -15.55
C SER A 38 -12.88 -5.01 -15.35
N GLU A 39 -12.03 -5.17 -14.34
CA GLU A 39 -11.35 -6.43 -14.01
C GLU A 39 -11.99 -7.05 -12.76
N ASP A 40 -12.20 -8.37 -12.82
CA ASP A 40 -12.59 -9.21 -11.67
C ASP A 40 -11.40 -9.37 -10.71
N ALA A 41 -11.08 -8.29 -10.01
CA ALA A 41 -9.97 -8.21 -9.08
C ALA A 41 -10.42 -7.66 -7.72
N THR A 42 -10.05 -8.37 -6.67
CA THR A 42 -10.49 -8.14 -5.28
C THR A 42 -9.39 -7.58 -4.38
N ASP A 43 -8.26 -7.17 -4.96
CA ASP A 43 -7.03 -6.80 -4.25
C ASP A 43 -6.50 -5.41 -4.63
N TRP A 44 -7.39 -4.46 -4.95
CA TRP A 44 -6.98 -3.12 -5.34
C TRP A 44 -6.40 -2.31 -4.18
N VAL A 45 -5.40 -1.50 -4.50
CA VAL A 45 -4.71 -0.57 -3.59
C VAL A 45 -4.57 0.78 -4.28
N VAL A 46 -4.72 1.85 -3.51
CA VAL A 46 -4.41 3.22 -3.96
C VAL A 46 -3.35 3.86 -3.07
N TYR A 47 -2.42 4.58 -3.67
CA TYR A 47 -1.37 5.31 -2.96
C TYR A 47 -0.86 6.50 -3.76
N HIS A 48 -0.15 7.41 -3.09
CA HIS A 48 0.54 8.53 -3.72
C HIS A 48 2.04 8.21 -3.83
N THR A 49 2.74 8.53 -4.92
CA THR A 49 4.17 8.16 -5.06
C THR A 49 5.12 8.95 -4.15
N GLY A 50 4.62 9.93 -3.41
CA GLY A 50 5.44 10.91 -2.70
C GLY A 50 5.96 11.99 -3.65
N ALA A 51 6.23 13.18 -3.13
CA ALA A 51 6.84 14.27 -3.89
C ALA A 51 8.37 14.21 -3.72
N THR A 52 9.10 14.46 -4.81
CA THR A 52 10.55 14.68 -4.79
C THR A 52 10.84 16.15 -5.10
N ALA A 53 12.08 16.60 -4.87
CA ALA A 53 12.46 17.96 -5.23
C ALA A 53 12.33 18.16 -6.75
N GLY A 54 11.28 18.87 -7.18
CA GLY A 54 11.01 19.19 -8.58
C GLY A 54 9.89 18.39 -9.26
N GLU A 55 9.33 17.36 -8.61
CA GLU A 55 8.20 16.60 -9.16
C GLU A 55 7.12 16.37 -8.09
N GLU A 56 5.89 16.76 -8.43
CA GLU A 56 4.72 16.38 -7.66
C GLU A 56 4.47 14.89 -7.82
N GLY A 57 4.23 14.20 -6.71
CA GLY A 57 3.87 12.79 -6.77
C GLY A 57 2.54 12.57 -7.50
N THR A 58 2.29 11.33 -7.87
CA THR A 58 1.04 10.95 -8.55
C THR A 58 0.26 9.94 -7.73
N ILE A 59 -1.06 9.92 -7.89
CA ILE A 59 -1.90 8.85 -7.36
C ILE A 59 -1.83 7.65 -8.31
N LYS A 60 -1.56 6.48 -7.74
CA LYS A 60 -1.55 5.19 -8.42
C LYS A 60 -2.64 4.31 -7.84
N LYS A 61 -3.41 3.66 -8.72
CA LYS A 61 -4.32 2.56 -8.39
C LYS A 61 -3.75 1.29 -9.04
N VAL A 62 -3.39 0.32 -8.23
CA VAL A 62 -2.75 -0.93 -8.67
C VAL A 62 -3.32 -2.12 -7.91
N ARG A 63 -3.09 -3.32 -8.42
CA ARG A 63 -3.39 -4.55 -7.67
C ARG A 63 -2.30 -4.82 -6.65
N LEU A 64 -2.66 -5.36 -5.49
CA LEU A 64 -1.71 -5.79 -4.46
C LEU A 64 -0.73 -6.84 -5.03
N ALA A 65 -1.21 -7.73 -5.90
CA ALA A 65 -0.38 -8.71 -6.60
C ALA A 65 0.72 -8.06 -7.48
N VAL A 66 0.49 -6.87 -8.03
CA VAL A 66 1.53 -6.13 -8.80
C VAL A 66 2.64 -5.66 -7.86
N LEU A 67 2.28 -5.23 -6.65
CA LEU A 67 3.25 -4.77 -5.65
C LEU A 67 4.13 -5.91 -5.11
N ASP A 68 3.69 -7.17 -5.17
CA ASP A 68 4.52 -8.32 -4.80
C ASP A 68 5.80 -8.41 -5.63
N HIS A 69 5.74 -7.92 -6.87
CA HIS A 69 6.83 -7.89 -7.82
C HIS A 69 7.38 -6.48 -8.04
N HIS A 70 7.12 -5.55 -7.12
CA HIS A 70 7.64 -4.19 -7.23
C HIS A 70 9.18 -4.24 -7.47
N PRO A 71 9.72 -3.49 -8.46
CA PRO A 71 11.14 -3.56 -8.79
C PRO A 71 12.04 -3.29 -7.59
N ASP A 72 11.68 -2.28 -6.80
CA ASP A 72 12.30 -2.02 -5.52
C ASP A 72 11.65 -2.85 -4.40
N ALA A 73 12.44 -3.78 -3.84
CA ALA A 73 11.99 -4.75 -2.85
C ALA A 73 11.48 -4.11 -1.55
N ARG A 74 11.87 -2.87 -1.25
CA ARG A 74 11.42 -2.15 -0.04
C ARG A 74 9.91 -1.89 -0.05
N TRP A 75 9.29 -1.89 -1.22
CA TRP A 75 7.86 -1.60 -1.42
C TRP A 75 6.99 -2.85 -1.56
N ARG A 76 7.57 -4.06 -1.43
CA ARG A 76 6.81 -5.31 -1.54
C ARG A 76 6.02 -5.57 -0.24
N PRO A 77 4.68 -5.71 -0.26
CA PRO A 77 3.85 -5.94 0.92
C PRO A 77 3.85 -7.43 1.31
N VAL A 78 5.05 -7.96 1.60
CA VAL A 78 5.29 -9.36 1.95
C VAL A 78 5.81 -9.49 3.38
N ALA A 79 5.47 -10.59 4.04
CA ALA A 79 5.78 -10.79 5.47
C ALA A 79 7.28 -10.66 5.81
N GLY A 80 8.16 -11.04 4.88
CA GLY A 80 9.61 -10.95 5.04
C GLY A 80 10.21 -9.55 4.83
N ASN A 81 9.46 -8.59 4.28
CA ASN A 81 9.95 -7.23 4.10
C ASN A 81 9.87 -6.46 5.43
N ARG A 82 11.03 -6.09 5.99
CA ARG A 82 11.10 -5.33 7.26
C ARG A 82 10.52 -3.92 7.15
N ASN A 83 10.53 -3.33 5.96
CA ASN A 83 9.93 -2.02 5.73
C ASN A 83 8.41 -2.11 5.71
N PHE A 84 7.82 -3.28 5.42
CA PHE A 84 6.38 -3.49 5.47
C PHE A 84 5.95 -3.77 6.92
N VAL A 85 5.30 -2.78 7.51
CA VAL A 85 4.83 -2.87 8.90
C VAL A 85 3.63 -3.81 8.96
N GLY A 86 2.64 -3.60 8.09
CA GLY A 86 1.47 -4.46 7.94
C GLY A 86 0.22 -3.72 7.49
N PHE A 87 -0.90 -4.44 7.53
CA PHE A 87 -2.25 -3.91 7.37
C PHE A 87 -2.81 -3.47 8.73
N TYR A 88 -3.43 -2.28 8.77
CA TYR A 88 -4.00 -1.67 9.96
C TYR A 88 -5.37 -1.07 9.67
N ARG A 89 -6.35 -1.38 10.50
CA ARG A 89 -7.71 -0.82 10.40
C ARG A 89 -7.84 0.40 11.30
N LEU A 90 -8.43 1.46 10.77
CA LEU A 90 -8.79 2.62 11.58
C LEU A 90 -10.00 2.28 12.46
N LYS A 91 -9.94 2.61 13.76
CA LYS A 91 -11.00 2.34 14.73
C LYS A 91 -12.35 2.99 14.40
N ILE A 92 -12.35 4.05 13.59
CA ILE A 92 -13.59 4.70 13.13
C ILE A 92 -14.40 3.84 12.15
N LEU A 93 -13.83 2.72 11.68
CA LEU A 93 -14.46 1.76 10.78
C LEU A 93 -14.89 0.47 11.50
N GLU A 94 -14.85 0.47 12.83
CA GLU A 94 -15.34 -0.61 13.71
C GLU A 94 -16.77 -0.33 14.17
#